data_AF-A0A0D0AHD1-F1
#
_entry.id   AF-A0A0D0AHD1-F1
#
_cell.length_a   1.000
_cell.length_b   1.000
_cell.length_c   1.000
_cell.angle_alpha   90.00
_cell.angle_beta   90.00
_cell.angle_gamma   90.00
#
_symmetry.space_group_name_H-M   'P 1'
#
loop_
_entity.id
_entity.type
_entity.pdbx_description
1 polymer ?
#
loop_
_entity_poly.entity_id
_entity_poly.type
_entity_poly.pdbx_seq_one_letter_code
_entity_poly.pdbx_strand_id
1 'polypeptide(L)'
;MSQATAEDVSEPPASSQSLTVATPESARQRRKIAALEEKLQLLESGHAVKQRETNYYMSKGRAIRRVVTLFDNIEDLISENDRRCELEGEDEDMTLDQDRLQLGYIALNQALPWLHSKASGMEYEECAYMLKKLRQGADSARGDDTSKLKSLVADWINRDLKPDFPVDPEDKHCRGFVSDVCGRLLCPTELDWNSPV
;
A
#
# COMPACT_ATOMS: atom_id res chain seq x y z
N MET A 1 -30.27 42.04 -43.16
CA MET A 1 -30.11 41.89 -41.71
C MET A 1 -29.67 40.46 -41.45
N SER A 2 -28.35 40.24 -41.41
CA SER A 2 -27.73 38.96 -41.06
C SER A 2 -26.50 39.29 -40.23
N GLN A 3 -26.47 38.88 -38.97
CA GLN A 3 -25.23 38.68 -38.24
C GLN A 3 -25.39 37.41 -37.40
N ALA A 4 -24.52 36.45 -37.68
CA ALA A 4 -24.25 35.30 -36.85
C ALA A 4 -23.26 35.73 -35.77
N THR A 5 -23.56 35.42 -34.51
CA THR A 5 -22.66 35.61 -33.38
C THR A 5 -22.14 34.25 -32.94
N ALA A 6 -20.82 34.15 -32.86
CA ALA A 6 -20.05 32.96 -32.54
C ALA A 6 -20.34 32.42 -31.13
N GLU A 7 -20.30 31.09 -31.03
CA GLU A 7 -20.39 30.33 -29.79
C GLU A 7 -19.15 30.57 -28.92
N ASP A 8 -19.41 30.96 -27.67
CA ASP A 8 -18.43 31.07 -26.59
C ASP A 8 -18.23 29.68 -25.97
N VAL A 9 -17.04 29.10 -26.19
CA VAL A 9 -16.65 27.80 -25.63
C VAL A 9 -16.13 28.04 -24.21
N SER A 10 -17.01 27.85 -23.23
CA SER A 10 -16.63 27.81 -21.81
C SER A 10 -15.84 26.52 -21.53
N GLU A 11 -14.58 26.65 -21.17
CA GLU A 11 -13.81 25.60 -20.48
C GLU A 11 -14.47 25.24 -19.13
N PRO A 12 -14.37 23.97 -18.67
CA PRO A 12 -14.81 23.59 -17.34
C PRO A 12 -13.70 23.88 -16.30
N PRO A 13 -14.04 24.28 -15.06
CA PRO A 13 -13.04 24.49 -14.03
C PRO A 13 -12.53 23.14 -13.51
N ALA A 14 -11.23 22.89 -13.70
CA ALA A 14 -10.51 21.81 -13.02
C ALA A 14 -10.34 22.18 -11.54
N SER A 15 -11.25 21.71 -10.71
CA SER A 15 -11.17 21.80 -9.25
C SER A 15 -10.46 20.56 -8.71
N SER A 16 -9.13 20.54 -8.75
CA SER A 16 -8.31 19.58 -8.02
C SER A 16 -8.38 19.88 -6.52
N GLN A 17 -9.47 19.47 -5.87
CA GLN A 17 -9.55 19.54 -4.41
C GLN A 17 -8.55 18.53 -3.85
N SER A 18 -7.48 19.04 -3.23
CA SER A 18 -6.53 18.24 -2.46
C SER A 18 -7.31 17.48 -1.37
N LEU A 19 -7.48 16.17 -1.57
CA LEU A 19 -8.19 15.26 -0.66
C LEU A 19 -7.34 15.00 0.58
N THR A 20 -7.18 16.01 1.44
CA THR A 20 -6.53 15.87 2.74
C THR A 20 -7.56 15.44 3.78
N VAL A 21 -7.15 14.56 4.70
CA VAL A 21 -7.98 14.24 5.87
C VAL A 21 -7.55 15.18 6.99
N ALA A 22 -8.46 16.05 7.43
CA ALA A 22 -8.19 17.04 8.47
C ALA A 22 -7.75 16.37 9.78
N THR A 23 -6.45 16.47 10.10
CA THR A 23 -5.87 15.97 11.35
C THR A 23 -5.60 17.14 12.31
N PRO A 24 -5.94 17.08 13.61
CA PRO A 24 -5.67 18.17 14.56
C PRO A 24 -4.18 18.49 14.69
N GLU A 25 -3.82 19.77 14.81
CA GLU A 25 -2.42 20.22 14.92
C GLU A 25 -1.68 19.59 16.11
N SER A 26 -2.33 19.53 17.28
CA SER A 26 -1.77 18.91 18.48
C SER A 26 -1.44 17.42 18.27
N ALA A 27 -2.24 16.70 17.49
CA ALA A 27 -1.97 15.31 17.16
C ALA A 27 -0.75 15.17 16.24
N ARG A 28 -0.59 16.06 15.25
CA ARG A 28 0.57 16.09 14.35
C ARG A 28 1.87 16.42 15.11
N GLN A 29 1.85 17.46 15.94
CA GLN A 29 3.01 17.89 16.74
C GLN A 29 3.48 16.80 17.71
N ARG A 30 2.55 16.12 18.40
CA ARG A 30 2.88 14.98 19.26
C ARG A 30 3.57 13.86 18.49
N ARG A 31 3.07 13.51 17.30
CA ARG A 31 3.71 12.49 16.45
C ARG A 31 5.11 12.89 16.02
N LYS A 32 5.30 14.16 15.65
CA LYS A 32 6.60 14.69 15.18
C LYS A 32 7.67 14.71 16.27
N ILE A 33 7.34 15.21 17.46
CA ILE A 33 8.27 15.24 18.60
C ILE A 33 8.71 13.83 18.95
N ALA A 34 7.76 12.92 19.07
CA ALA A 34 8.06 11.59 19.53
C ALA A 34 8.75 10.71 18.45
N ALA A 35 8.53 10.97 17.16
CA ALA A 35 9.35 10.36 16.09
C ALA A 35 10.82 10.77 16.16
N LEU A 36 11.10 12.02 16.57
CA LEU A 36 12.48 12.49 16.79
C LEU A 36 13.08 11.88 18.06
N GLU A 37 12.29 11.75 19.13
CA GLU A 37 12.71 11.10 20.37
C GLU A 37 12.97 9.60 20.17
N GLU A 38 12.12 8.89 19.44
CA GLU A 38 12.34 7.48 19.09
C GLU A 38 13.58 7.31 18.21
N LYS A 39 13.84 8.22 17.26
CA LYS A 39 15.08 8.17 16.46
C LYS A 39 16.33 8.31 17.33
N LEU A 40 16.27 9.10 18.41
CA LEU A 40 17.33 9.20 19.40
C LEU A 40 17.42 7.93 20.26
N GLN A 41 16.28 7.42 20.72
CA GLN A 41 16.21 6.27 21.62
C GLN A 41 16.52 4.93 20.94
N LEU A 42 16.24 4.80 19.65
CA LEU A 42 16.53 3.63 18.81
C LEU A 42 18.03 3.54 18.49
N LEU A 43 18.71 4.68 18.41
CA LEU A 43 20.18 4.73 18.41
C LEU A 43 20.77 4.26 19.76
N GLU A 44 20.00 4.36 20.85
CA GLU A 44 20.49 4.13 22.21
C GLU A 44 20.15 2.75 22.81
N SER A 45 19.04 2.10 22.47
CA SER A 45 18.41 1.14 23.41
C SER A 45 18.24 -0.33 23.01
N GLY A 46 18.53 -0.77 21.78
CA GLY A 46 18.69 -2.21 21.48
C GLY A 46 17.65 -3.19 22.08
N HIS A 47 16.35 -2.96 21.87
CA HIS A 47 15.18 -3.87 22.03
C HIS A 47 14.68 -4.33 23.43
N ALA A 48 13.33 -4.37 23.59
CA ALA A 48 12.55 -5.49 24.17
C ALA A 48 11.00 -5.34 23.97
N VAL A 49 10.21 -6.35 24.36
CA VAL A 49 8.85 -6.75 23.88
C VAL A 49 7.79 -6.81 25.01
N LYS A 50 6.48 -6.51 24.77
CA LYS A 50 5.31 -7.35 25.23
C LYS A 50 3.84 -6.96 24.83
N GLN A 51 3.02 -8.03 24.71
CA GLN A 51 1.62 -8.33 25.19
C GLN A 51 0.27 -8.00 24.46
N ARG A 52 -0.51 -9.09 24.36
CA ARG A 52 -1.95 -9.43 24.16
C ARG A 52 -2.92 -8.56 23.32
N GLU A 53 -2.89 -7.23 23.31
CA GLU A 53 -3.64 -6.43 22.31
C GLU A 53 -3.13 -6.64 20.88
N THR A 54 -1.92 -7.20 20.79
CA THR A 54 -1.24 -7.71 19.59
C THR A 54 -2.22 -8.27 18.56
N ASN A 55 -3.12 -9.16 18.98
CA ASN A 55 -3.96 -9.92 18.06
C ASN A 55 -5.03 -9.07 17.37
N TYR A 56 -5.59 -8.05 18.03
CA TYR A 56 -6.63 -7.24 17.40
C TYR A 56 -6.07 -6.41 16.24
N TYR A 57 -5.03 -5.61 16.51
CA TYR A 57 -4.40 -4.78 15.49
C TYR A 57 -3.71 -5.62 14.41
N MET A 58 -3.06 -6.73 14.77
CA MET A 58 -2.51 -7.64 13.76
C MET A 58 -3.62 -8.22 12.87
N SER A 59 -4.75 -8.64 13.44
CA SER A 59 -5.89 -9.16 12.66
C SER A 59 -6.45 -8.10 11.70
N LYS A 60 -6.67 -6.86 12.18
CA LYS A 60 -7.14 -5.75 11.35
C LYS A 60 -6.13 -5.35 10.28
N GLY A 61 -4.83 -5.43 10.60
CA GLY A 61 -3.73 -5.12 9.68
C GLY A 61 -3.69 -6.05 8.46
N ARG A 62 -4.20 -7.28 8.57
CA ARG A 62 -4.18 -8.26 7.47
C ARG A 62 -4.87 -7.78 6.18
N ALA A 63 -5.83 -6.86 6.28
CA ALA A 63 -6.50 -6.30 5.10
C ALA A 63 -5.62 -5.31 4.32
N ILE A 64 -4.67 -4.65 4.98
CA ILE A 64 -3.95 -3.48 4.43
C ILE A 64 -3.22 -3.84 3.13
N ARG A 65 -2.44 -4.95 3.12
CA ARG A 65 -1.71 -5.39 1.90
C ARG A 65 -2.61 -5.82 0.76
N ARG A 66 -3.90 -6.08 1.02
CA ARG A 66 -4.86 -6.58 0.04
C ARG A 66 -5.71 -5.47 -0.56
N VAL A 67 -6.04 -4.43 0.21
CA VAL A 67 -7.03 -3.41 -0.20
C VAL A 67 -6.52 -1.97 -0.14
N VAL A 68 -5.35 -1.72 0.47
CA VAL A 68 -4.82 -0.36 0.64
C VAL A 68 -3.56 -0.17 -0.21
N THR A 69 -2.49 -0.90 0.12
CA THR A 69 -1.20 -0.82 -0.59
C THR A 69 -0.40 -2.10 -0.41
N LEU A 70 0.19 -2.59 -1.50
CA LEU A 70 0.95 -3.82 -1.49
C LEU A 70 2.33 -3.66 -0.82
N PHE A 71 2.94 -2.48 -0.88
CA PHE A 71 4.35 -2.29 -0.51
C PHE A 71 4.64 -1.12 0.44
N ASP A 72 3.81 -0.07 0.48
CA ASP A 72 4.16 1.11 1.29
C ASP A 72 4.08 0.87 2.78
N ASN A 73 4.91 1.58 3.55
CA ASN A 73 4.78 1.52 4.98
C ASN A 73 3.55 2.33 5.45
N ILE A 74 2.87 1.83 6.48
CA ILE A 74 1.67 2.50 7.04
C ILE A 74 2.07 3.87 7.60
N GLU A 75 3.25 3.95 8.24
CA GLU A 75 3.82 5.19 8.74
C GLU A 75 4.10 6.20 7.62
N ASP A 76 4.51 5.77 6.42
CA ASP A 76 4.78 6.68 5.30
C ASP A 76 3.46 7.30 4.79
N LEU A 77 2.38 6.51 4.74
CA LEU A 77 1.05 7.00 4.40
C LEU A 77 0.59 8.09 5.38
N ILE A 78 0.75 7.83 6.68
CA ILE A 78 0.38 8.79 7.74
C ILE A 78 1.24 10.05 7.66
N SER A 79 2.55 9.88 7.47
CA SER A 79 3.50 10.99 7.41
C SER A 79 3.24 11.90 6.21
N GLU A 80 2.89 11.33 5.06
CA GLU A 80 2.53 12.14 3.88
C GLU A 80 1.23 12.93 4.11
N ASN A 81 0.21 12.32 4.74
CA ASN A 81 -1.01 13.08 5.07
C ASN A 81 -0.74 14.19 6.10
N ASP A 82 0.07 13.91 7.12
CA ASP A 82 0.45 14.91 8.12
C ASP A 82 1.27 16.05 7.46
N ARG A 83 2.17 15.75 6.51
CA ARG A 83 2.90 16.74 5.69
C ARG A 83 1.95 17.64 4.90
N ARG A 84 0.96 17.07 4.21
CA ARG A 84 -0.05 17.87 3.46
C ARG A 84 -0.91 18.75 4.36
N CYS A 85 -1.16 18.31 5.60
CA CYS A 85 -1.87 19.14 6.58
C CYS A 85 -1.00 20.31 7.10
N GLU A 86 0.33 20.18 7.09
CA GLU A 86 1.26 21.25 7.47
C GLU A 86 1.40 22.32 6.37
N LEU A 87 1.17 21.96 5.11
CA LEU A 87 1.36 22.85 3.95
C LEU A 87 0.15 23.74 3.61
N GLU A 88 -0.92 23.75 4.42
CA GLU A 88 -2.11 24.62 4.28
C GLU A 88 -2.68 24.82 2.85
N GLY A 89 -2.51 23.85 1.95
CA GLY A 89 -3.01 23.97 0.57
C GLY A 89 -2.16 24.86 -0.35
N GLU A 90 -0.88 25.09 -0.03
CA GLU A 90 0.08 25.55 -1.01
C GLU A 90 0.22 24.50 -2.13
N ASP A 91 -0.08 24.89 -3.37
CA ASP A 91 0.10 24.07 -4.57
C ASP A 91 1.62 23.93 -4.86
N GLU A 92 2.33 23.21 -4.00
CA GLU A 92 3.65 22.70 -4.34
C GLU A 92 3.51 21.59 -5.39
N ASP A 93 4.46 21.52 -6.33
CA ASP A 93 4.55 20.43 -7.30
C ASP A 93 4.72 19.10 -6.56
N MET A 94 3.61 18.37 -6.41
CA MET A 94 3.58 17.07 -5.76
C MET A 94 4.19 16.02 -6.66
N THR A 95 5.12 15.25 -6.11
CA THR A 95 5.68 14.10 -6.84
C THR A 95 4.64 12.99 -6.95
N LEU A 96 4.77 12.17 -8.01
CA LEU A 96 3.92 10.99 -8.20
C LEU A 96 3.93 10.05 -6.98
N ASP A 97 5.08 9.91 -6.32
CA ASP A 97 5.20 9.09 -5.12
C ASP A 97 4.45 9.66 -3.92
N GLN A 98 4.46 10.98 -3.73
CA GLN A 98 3.67 11.62 -2.68
C GLN A 98 2.16 11.49 -2.93
N ASP A 99 1.71 11.61 -4.17
CA ASP A 99 0.30 11.37 -4.53
C ASP A 99 -0.12 9.94 -4.29
N ARG A 100 0.73 8.99 -4.65
CA ARG A 100 0.53 7.57 -4.39
C ARG A 100 0.41 7.28 -2.89
N LEU A 101 1.26 7.88 -2.05
CA LEU A 101 1.18 7.74 -0.59
C LEU A 101 -0.10 8.37 -0.01
N GLN A 102 -0.53 9.54 -0.51
CA GLN A 102 -1.77 10.17 -0.07
C GLN A 102 -3.00 9.35 -0.45
N LEU A 103 -3.06 8.83 -1.67
CA LEU A 103 -4.13 7.92 -2.10
C LEU A 103 -4.15 6.67 -1.22
N GLY A 104 -2.98 6.13 -0.89
CA GLY A 104 -2.85 5.02 0.06
C GLY A 104 -3.39 5.37 1.45
N TYR A 105 -3.14 6.59 1.96
CA TYR A 105 -3.69 7.05 3.24
C TYR A 105 -5.22 7.19 3.22
N ILE A 106 -5.79 7.71 2.13
CA ILE A 106 -7.24 7.80 1.94
C ILE A 106 -7.85 6.39 1.95
N ALA A 107 -7.27 5.46 1.17
CA ALA A 107 -7.70 4.06 1.15
C ALA A 107 -7.55 3.38 2.52
N LEU A 108 -6.50 3.72 3.28
CA LEU A 108 -6.29 3.21 4.64
C LEU A 108 -7.43 3.61 5.58
N ASN A 109 -7.86 4.87 5.53
CA ASN A 109 -8.98 5.36 6.34
C ASN A 109 -10.33 4.78 5.90
N GLN A 110 -10.50 4.47 4.61
CA GLN A 110 -11.69 3.75 4.15
C GLN A 110 -11.70 2.30 4.64
N ALA A 111 -10.55 1.62 4.61
CA ALA A 111 -10.41 0.24 5.07
C ALA A 111 -10.51 0.11 6.60
N LEU A 112 -10.04 1.11 7.34
CA LEU A 112 -10.04 1.16 8.80
C LEU A 112 -10.60 2.51 9.30
N PRO A 113 -11.94 2.73 9.26
CA PRO A 113 -12.54 4.03 9.59
C PRO A 113 -12.26 4.52 11.02
N TRP A 114 -11.95 3.60 11.93
CA TRP A 114 -11.62 3.91 13.32
C TRP A 114 -10.17 4.42 13.49
N LEU A 115 -9.29 4.20 12.51
CA LEU A 115 -7.86 4.40 12.65
C LEU A 115 -7.52 5.86 12.94
N HIS A 116 -8.01 6.80 12.13
CA HIS A 116 -7.72 8.23 12.28
C HIS A 116 -8.15 8.76 13.65
N SER A 117 -9.40 8.52 14.02
CA SER A 117 -9.96 8.97 15.31
C SER A 117 -9.17 8.38 16.48
N LYS A 118 -8.88 7.07 16.42
CA LYS A 118 -8.12 6.39 17.46
C LYS A 118 -6.68 6.91 17.56
N ALA A 119 -5.96 6.99 16.45
CA ALA A 119 -4.58 7.48 16.38
C ALA A 119 -4.43 8.96 16.75
N SER A 120 -5.49 9.77 16.66
CA SER A 120 -5.45 11.20 17.03
C SER A 120 -5.58 11.41 18.54
N GLY A 121 -6.26 10.50 19.24
CA GLY A 121 -6.46 10.55 20.69
C GLY A 121 -5.46 9.74 21.52
N MET A 122 -4.60 8.95 20.87
CA MET A 122 -3.59 8.13 21.55
C MET A 122 -2.29 8.90 21.79
N GLU A 123 -1.59 8.52 22.86
CA GLU A 123 -0.18 8.90 23.07
C GLU A 123 0.70 8.27 21.98
N TYR A 124 1.86 8.88 21.72
CA TYR A 124 2.72 8.43 20.63
C TYR A 124 3.14 6.97 20.76
N GLU A 125 3.65 6.57 21.92
CA GLU A 125 4.14 5.20 22.15
C GLU A 125 3.05 4.15 21.88
N GLU A 126 1.82 4.45 22.30
CA GLU A 126 0.68 3.58 22.06
C GLU A 126 0.29 3.56 20.57
N CYS A 127 0.37 4.71 19.90
CA CYS A 127 0.12 4.83 18.47
C CYS A 127 1.18 4.06 17.67
N ALA A 128 2.46 4.27 17.95
CA ALA A 128 3.59 3.58 17.34
C ALA A 128 3.48 2.06 17.54
N TYR A 129 3.11 1.62 18.74
CA TYR A 129 2.83 0.21 19.01
C TYR A 129 1.68 -0.31 18.14
N MET A 130 0.55 0.40 18.08
CA MET A 130 -0.60 0.03 17.25
C MET A 130 -0.22 -0.09 15.77
N LEU A 131 0.49 0.90 15.21
CA LEU A 131 0.93 0.91 13.82
C LEU A 131 1.88 -0.25 13.52
N LYS A 132 2.82 -0.53 14.43
CA LYS A 132 3.71 -1.70 14.35
C LYS A 132 2.91 -3.01 14.28
N LYS A 133 1.82 -3.14 15.05
CA LYS A 133 0.96 -4.33 15.00
C LYS A 133 0.14 -4.43 13.74
N LEU A 134 -0.40 -3.31 13.24
CA LEU A 134 -1.07 -3.26 11.95
C LEU A 134 -0.13 -3.71 10.83
N ARG A 135 1.11 -3.18 10.79
CA ARG A 135 2.14 -3.58 9.81
C ARG A 135 2.47 -5.06 9.91
N GLN A 136 2.71 -5.58 11.12
CA GLN A 136 2.97 -7.01 11.33
C GLN A 136 1.84 -7.89 10.78
N GLY A 137 0.58 -7.48 11.00
CA GLY A 137 -0.58 -8.15 10.42
C GLY A 137 -0.61 -8.10 8.89
N ALA A 138 -0.36 -6.92 8.34
CA ALA A 138 -0.32 -6.64 6.92
C ALA A 138 0.73 -7.54 6.22
N ASP A 139 1.96 -7.54 6.73
CA ASP A 139 3.07 -8.30 6.16
C ASP A 139 2.87 -9.81 6.32
N SER A 140 2.29 -10.26 7.44
CA SER A 140 1.93 -11.67 7.65
C SER A 140 0.89 -12.12 6.61
N ALA A 141 -0.13 -11.31 6.33
CA ALA A 141 -1.12 -11.65 5.31
C ALA A 141 -0.53 -11.74 3.90
N ARG A 142 0.36 -10.81 3.54
CA ARG A 142 1.10 -10.87 2.27
C ARG A 142 2.01 -12.10 2.20
N GLY A 143 2.67 -12.47 3.30
CA GLY A 143 3.46 -13.68 3.40
C GLY A 143 2.62 -14.95 3.21
N ASP A 144 1.46 -15.03 3.86
CA ASP A 144 0.50 -16.13 3.70
C ASP A 144 0.00 -16.23 2.25
N ASP A 145 -0.39 -15.11 1.65
CA ASP A 145 -0.95 -15.05 0.30
C ASP A 145 0.11 -15.47 -0.74
N THR A 146 1.33 -14.93 -0.66
CA THR A 146 2.44 -15.30 -1.57
C THR A 146 2.89 -16.74 -1.38
N SER A 147 2.78 -17.30 -0.18
CA SER A 147 3.14 -18.70 0.07
C SER A 147 2.09 -19.64 -0.52
N LYS A 148 0.80 -19.34 -0.34
CA LYS A 148 -0.32 -20.13 -0.89
C LYS A 148 -0.43 -20.01 -2.40
N LEU A 149 -0.13 -18.85 -2.98
CA LEU A 149 -0.22 -18.63 -4.42
C LEU A 149 0.74 -19.55 -5.19
N LYS A 150 1.89 -19.91 -4.62
CA LYS A 150 2.90 -20.77 -5.27
C LYS A 150 2.37 -22.15 -5.62
N SER A 151 1.62 -22.78 -4.71
CA SER A 151 1.02 -24.10 -4.97
C SER A 151 -0.22 -23.97 -5.83
N LEU A 152 -1.08 -22.98 -5.56
CA LEU A 152 -2.30 -22.74 -6.35
C LEU A 152 -2.01 -22.49 -7.84
N VAL A 153 -0.94 -21.75 -8.16
CA VAL A 153 -0.54 -21.52 -9.56
C VAL A 153 -0.06 -22.81 -10.21
N ALA A 154 0.73 -23.64 -9.51
CA ALA A 154 1.16 -24.93 -10.03
C ALA A 154 -0.04 -25.86 -10.26
N ASP A 155 -0.96 -25.94 -9.31
CA ASP A 155 -2.20 -26.72 -9.43
C ASP A 155 -3.06 -26.25 -10.60
N TRP A 156 -3.21 -24.93 -10.77
CA TRP A 156 -3.92 -24.33 -11.89
C TRP A 156 -3.30 -24.69 -13.23
N ILE A 157 -1.98 -24.54 -13.37
CA ILE A 157 -1.25 -24.90 -14.60
C ILE A 157 -1.44 -26.38 -14.91
N ASN A 158 -1.28 -27.26 -13.93
CA ASN A 158 -1.42 -28.71 -14.10
C ASN A 158 -2.84 -29.10 -14.52
N ARG A 159 -3.85 -28.47 -13.93
CA ARG A 159 -5.26 -28.77 -14.19
C ARG A 159 -5.72 -28.27 -15.56
N ASP A 160 -5.43 -27.00 -15.87
CA ASP A 160 -6.07 -26.30 -16.98
C ASP A 160 -5.20 -26.29 -18.24
N LEU A 161 -3.87 -26.20 -18.09
CA LEU A 161 -2.94 -26.11 -19.23
C LEU A 161 -2.27 -27.44 -19.57
N LYS A 162 -2.29 -28.41 -18.63
CA LYS A 162 -1.84 -29.80 -18.83
C LYS A 162 -0.46 -29.89 -19.52
N PRO A 163 0.59 -29.36 -18.88
CA PRO A 163 1.95 -29.46 -19.43
C PRO A 163 2.38 -30.92 -19.58
N ASP A 164 3.30 -31.18 -20.51
CA ASP A 164 3.86 -32.53 -20.74
C ASP A 164 4.48 -33.13 -19.47
N PHE A 165 5.09 -32.27 -18.65
CA PHE A 165 5.57 -32.60 -17.31
C PHE A 165 4.83 -31.74 -16.28
N PRO A 166 4.16 -32.36 -15.28
CA PRO A 166 3.49 -31.62 -14.23
C PRO A 166 4.46 -30.69 -13.48
N VAL A 167 4.00 -29.47 -13.22
CA VAL A 167 4.70 -28.50 -12.39
C VAL A 167 4.58 -28.90 -10.93
N ASP A 168 5.69 -29.22 -10.29
CA ASP A 168 5.73 -29.55 -8.88
C ASP A 168 5.51 -28.28 -8.01
N PRO A 169 4.50 -28.26 -7.10
CA PRO A 169 4.21 -27.13 -6.23
C PRO A 169 5.27 -26.85 -5.15
N GLU A 170 6.20 -27.76 -4.90
CA GLU A 170 7.30 -27.62 -3.94
C GLU A 170 8.67 -27.42 -4.61
N ASP A 171 8.85 -27.87 -5.85
CA ASP A 171 10.08 -27.64 -6.62
C ASP A 171 10.01 -26.39 -7.50
N LYS A 172 11.02 -25.52 -7.40
CA LYS A 172 11.14 -24.29 -8.19
C LYS A 172 11.93 -24.48 -9.48
N HIS A 173 12.74 -25.53 -9.59
CA HIS A 173 13.63 -25.74 -10.74
C HIS A 173 12.85 -26.12 -12.00
N CYS A 174 11.72 -26.80 -11.84
CA CYS A 174 10.84 -27.21 -12.93
C CYS A 174 9.86 -26.12 -13.39
N ARG A 175 10.09 -24.85 -13.03
CA ARG A 175 9.21 -23.71 -13.33
C ARG A 175 9.89 -22.68 -14.23
N GLY A 176 9.12 -21.67 -14.62
CA GLY A 176 9.64 -20.57 -15.44
C GLY A 176 9.97 -21.04 -16.86
N PHE A 177 11.10 -20.58 -17.41
CA PHE A 177 11.49 -20.91 -18.79
C PHE A 177 11.94 -22.36 -19.00
N VAL A 178 12.09 -23.15 -17.93
CA VAL A 178 12.38 -24.60 -18.04
C VAL A 178 11.14 -25.39 -18.50
N SER A 179 9.94 -24.87 -18.26
CA SER A 179 8.68 -25.45 -18.71
C SER A 179 8.09 -24.61 -19.83
N ASP A 180 7.86 -25.19 -21.02
CA ASP A 180 7.30 -24.46 -22.17
C ASP A 180 5.96 -23.77 -21.86
N VAL A 181 5.11 -24.42 -21.06
CA VAL A 181 3.83 -23.84 -20.64
C VAL A 181 4.06 -22.63 -19.74
N CYS A 182 4.96 -22.74 -18.75
CA CYS A 182 5.28 -21.62 -17.87
C CYS A 182 6.02 -20.49 -18.60
N GLY A 183 6.95 -20.83 -19.48
CA GLY A 183 7.71 -19.89 -20.31
C GLY A 183 6.79 -19.08 -21.22
N ARG A 184 5.81 -19.73 -21.85
CA ARG A 184 4.78 -19.06 -22.65
C ARG A 184 3.92 -18.09 -21.83
N LEU A 185 3.56 -18.43 -20.59
CA LEU A 185 2.84 -17.51 -19.70
C LEU A 185 3.68 -16.32 -19.24
N LEU A 186 5.01 -16.48 -19.21
CA LEU A 186 5.96 -15.42 -18.87
C LEU A 186 6.46 -14.64 -20.09
N CYS A 187 6.05 -15.05 -21.29
CA CYS A 187 6.43 -14.38 -22.52
C CYS A 187 5.85 -12.96 -22.52
N PRO A 188 6.67 -11.91 -22.76
CA PRO A 188 6.19 -10.54 -22.90
C PRO A 188 5.05 -10.47 -23.93
N THR A 189 4.07 -9.61 -23.67
CA THR A 189 2.89 -9.46 -24.54
C THR A 189 3.23 -8.99 -25.96
N GLU A 190 4.41 -8.39 -26.13
CA GLU A 190 4.93 -7.90 -27.40
C GLU A 190 5.62 -9.01 -28.24
N LEU A 191 5.88 -10.18 -27.65
CA LEU A 191 6.56 -11.30 -28.30
C LEU A 191 5.59 -12.47 -28.50
N ASP A 192 5.68 -13.14 -29.64
CA ASP A 192 4.98 -14.39 -29.88
C ASP A 192 5.87 -15.58 -29.53
N TRP A 193 5.51 -16.31 -28.47
CA TRP A 193 6.19 -17.53 -28.06
C TRP A 193 6.33 -18.55 -29.20
N ASN A 194 5.34 -18.62 -30.11
CA ASN A 194 5.34 -19.59 -31.20
C ASN A 194 6.04 -19.05 -32.46
N SER A 195 6.48 -17.79 -32.47
CA SER A 195 7.19 -17.14 -33.57
C SER A 195 8.33 -16.28 -33.04
N PRO A 196 9.41 -16.90 -32.51
CA PRO A 196 10.59 -16.19 -32.05
C PRO A 196 11.29 -15.48 -33.23
N VAL A 197 11.74 -14.24 -32.99
CA VAL A 197 12.42 -13.38 -33.98
C VAL A 197 13.91 -13.70 -34.05
#